data_AF-A0A7X3M3P7-F1
#
_entry.id   AF-A0A7X3M3P7-F1
#
_cell.length_a   1.000
_cell.length_b   1.000
_cell.length_c   1.000
_cell.angle_alpha   90.00
_cell.angle_beta   90.00
_cell.angle_gamma   90.00
#
_symmetry.space_group_name_H-M   'P 1'
#
loop_
_entity.id
_entity.type
_entity.pdbx_description
1 polymer ?
#
loop_
_entity_poly.entity_id
_entity_poly.type
_entity_poly.pdbx_seq_one_letter_code
_entity_poly.pdbx_strand_id
1 'polypeptide(L)'
;MLLNRINSLEIKLWEKFIPIFANHLGCKNEDPYNYFSVYFRDTDDACYLLSGANYDHEKKIQHVLLLEEKDKNMAEVKLPALVEMKCEITHFKKNSSSVYYNIISFGLDRYTKLFFLKRTISRGKGGVISLVTSNTLSLSHNRCAILKIMLNEHIKLRAGRRTNGFSEQDVLSIIHGRLWYKHIRQEEYKVKLRLLLESLVITGDLSESDGIYYIQGKSINTIVDYEKELSLSKHQAKVQNNILRLTIVLTALLAIIILMLLALAGVVDLENVWSKVLEIKPVRFLMKFI
;
A
#
# COMPACT_ATOMS: atom_id res chain seq x y z
N MET A 1 -26.98 7.61 -12.33
CA MET A 1 -26.85 8.83 -13.16
C MET A 1 -25.40 9.34 -13.26
N LEU A 2 -24.63 9.40 -12.17
CA LEU A 2 -23.21 9.82 -12.19
C LEU A 2 -22.29 8.85 -12.94
N LEU A 3 -22.49 7.54 -12.79
CA LEU A 3 -21.67 6.51 -13.45
C LEU A 3 -21.72 6.62 -14.99
N ASN A 4 -22.92 6.79 -15.57
CA ASN A 4 -23.08 6.96 -17.03
C ASN A 4 -22.40 8.24 -17.57
N ARG A 5 -22.34 9.30 -16.76
CA ARG A 5 -21.62 10.53 -17.13
C ARG A 5 -20.11 10.34 -17.12
N ILE A 6 -19.58 9.55 -16.19
CA ILE A 6 -18.15 9.21 -16.13
C ILE A 6 -17.77 8.34 -17.33
N ASN A 7 -18.55 7.28 -17.61
CA ASN A 7 -18.27 6.36 -18.72
C ASN A 7 -18.30 7.08 -20.08
N SER A 8 -19.27 7.98 -20.30
CA SER A 8 -19.33 8.77 -21.54
C SER A 8 -18.17 9.77 -21.69
N LEU A 9 -17.63 10.30 -20.59
CA LEU A 9 -16.41 11.12 -20.63
C LEU A 9 -15.18 10.27 -20.93
N GLU A 10 -15.06 9.08 -20.35
CA GLU A 10 -13.97 8.16 -20.63
C GLU A 10 -13.92 7.74 -22.10
N ILE A 11 -15.07 7.40 -22.69
CA ILE A 11 -15.16 7.06 -24.12
C ILE A 11 -14.68 8.23 -24.99
N LYS A 12 -15.12 9.46 -24.71
CA LYS A 12 -14.65 10.66 -25.45
C LYS A 12 -13.15 10.91 -25.30
N LEU A 13 -12.59 10.66 -24.12
CA LEU A 13 -11.16 10.78 -23.89
C LEU A 13 -10.39 9.70 -24.64
N TRP A 14 -10.89 8.47 -24.65
CA TRP A 14 -10.32 7.37 -25.43
C TRP A 14 -10.34 7.67 -26.93
N GLU A 15 -11.47 8.10 -27.48
CA GLU A 15 -11.56 8.52 -28.89
C GLU A 15 -10.52 9.59 -29.25
N LYS A 16 -10.24 10.51 -28.34
CA LYS A 16 -9.27 11.59 -28.55
C LYS A 16 -7.82 11.14 -28.44
N PHE A 17 -7.50 10.23 -27.52
CA PHE A 17 -6.12 9.85 -27.19
C PHE A 17 -5.63 8.56 -27.83
N ILE A 18 -6.52 7.65 -28.25
CA ILE A 18 -6.16 6.43 -29.00
C ILE A 18 -5.31 6.75 -30.25
N PRO A 19 -5.64 7.76 -31.08
CA PRO A 19 -4.80 8.08 -32.24
C PRO A 19 -3.39 8.48 -31.85
N ILE A 20 -3.22 9.17 -30.71
CA ILE A 20 -1.91 9.56 -30.18
C ILE A 20 -1.15 8.30 -29.73
N PHE A 21 -1.80 7.40 -28.99
CA PHE A 21 -1.16 6.16 -28.55
C PHE A 21 -0.79 5.27 -29.73
N ALA A 22 -1.70 5.05 -30.69
CA ALA A 22 -1.49 4.23 -31.88
C ALA A 22 -0.36 4.76 -32.78
N ASN A 23 -0.27 6.08 -32.96
CA ASN A 23 0.80 6.69 -33.76
C ASN A 23 2.20 6.58 -33.11
N HIS A 24 2.25 6.41 -31.78
CA HIS A 24 3.50 6.24 -31.02
C HIS A 24 3.83 4.77 -30.69
N LEU A 25 2.95 3.82 -31.03
CA LEU A 25 3.13 2.39 -30.80
C LEU A 25 4.01 1.71 -31.86
N GLY A 26 4.08 2.28 -33.06
CA GLY A 26 5.08 1.95 -34.06
C GLY A 26 6.28 2.89 -33.95
N CYS A 27 7.50 2.36 -34.02
CA CYS A 27 8.76 3.09 -34.15
C CYS A 27 8.85 3.92 -35.46
N LYS A 28 7.83 4.72 -35.77
CA LYS A 28 7.76 5.62 -36.92
C LYS A 28 8.02 7.08 -36.55
N ASN A 29 8.21 7.39 -35.27
CA ASN A 29 8.62 8.73 -34.82
C ASN A 29 10.10 8.73 -34.40
N GLU A 30 10.78 9.82 -34.77
CA GLU A 30 12.23 10.07 -34.76
C GLU A 30 12.95 9.93 -33.39
N ASP A 31 12.23 9.64 -32.30
CA ASP A 31 12.80 9.51 -30.96
C ASP A 31 12.41 8.17 -30.31
N PRO A 32 13.33 7.17 -30.27
CA PRO A 32 13.05 5.83 -29.74
C PRO A 32 12.79 5.83 -28.22
N TYR A 33 13.02 6.95 -27.54
CA TYR A 33 12.85 7.09 -26.10
C TYR A 33 11.55 7.79 -25.71
N ASN A 34 10.67 8.13 -26.66
CA ASN A 34 9.41 8.82 -26.41
C ASN A 34 8.22 8.10 -27.05
N TYR A 35 7.73 7.07 -26.35
CA TYR A 35 6.60 6.27 -26.80
C TYR A 35 5.63 5.96 -25.67
N PHE A 36 4.42 5.53 -26.04
CA PHE A 36 3.38 5.12 -25.11
C PHE A 36 3.14 3.62 -25.23
N SER A 37 3.06 2.93 -24.09
CA SER A 37 2.50 1.58 -24.02
C SER A 37 1.21 1.64 -23.24
N VAL A 38 0.12 1.16 -23.84
CA VAL A 38 -1.20 1.11 -23.20
C VAL A 38 -1.58 -0.34 -23.02
N TYR A 39 -1.75 -0.74 -21.77
CA TYR A 39 -2.18 -2.09 -21.39
C TYR A 39 -3.62 -2.05 -20.91
N PHE A 40 -4.37 -3.07 -21.28
CA PHE A 40 -5.70 -3.36 -20.76
C PHE A 40 -5.67 -4.72 -20.08
N ARG A 41 -6.40 -4.84 -18.98
CA ARG A 41 -6.59 -6.11 -18.28
C ARG A 41 -8.06 -6.34 -18.05
N ASP A 42 -8.53 -7.49 -18.50
CA ASP A 42 -9.92 -7.92 -18.33
C ASP A 42 -10.18 -8.51 -16.94
N THR A 43 -11.46 -8.69 -16.62
CA THR A 43 -11.97 -9.38 -15.43
C THR A 43 -11.43 -10.80 -15.28
N ASP A 44 -11.19 -11.49 -16.41
CA ASP A 44 -10.56 -12.81 -16.47
C ASP A 44 -9.02 -12.78 -16.43
N ASP A 45 -8.42 -11.62 -16.09
CA ASP A 45 -6.97 -11.41 -15.95
C ASP A 45 -6.15 -11.59 -17.25
N ALA A 46 -6.82 -11.65 -18.40
CA ALA A 46 -6.19 -11.55 -19.71
C ALA A 46 -5.57 -10.16 -19.91
N CYS A 47 -4.31 -10.13 -20.37
CA CYS A 47 -3.54 -8.90 -20.58
C CYS A 47 -3.43 -8.59 -22.07
N TYR A 48 -3.87 -7.39 -22.43
CA TYR A 48 -3.90 -6.90 -23.79
C TYR A 48 -3.02 -5.66 -23.93
N LEU A 49 -2.21 -5.61 -24.98
CA LEU A 49 -1.45 -4.44 -25.39
C LEU A 49 -2.20 -3.75 -26.53
N LEU A 50 -2.40 -2.44 -26.43
CA LEU A 50 -2.89 -1.64 -27.55
C LEU A 50 -1.90 -1.74 -28.71
N SER A 51 -2.30 -2.30 -29.84
CA SER A 51 -1.47 -2.37 -31.04
C SER A 51 -1.88 -1.35 -32.10
N GLY A 52 -3.15 -0.90 -32.08
CA GLY A 52 -3.66 0.06 -33.05
C GLY A 52 -5.15 0.30 -32.90
N ALA A 53 -5.73 1.04 -33.84
CA ALA A 53 -7.17 1.27 -33.92
C ALA A 53 -7.60 1.25 -35.38
N ASN A 54 -8.77 0.65 -35.63
CA ASN A 54 -9.41 0.65 -36.93
C ASN A 54 -10.43 1.79 -37.01
N TYR A 55 -10.41 2.51 -38.12
CA TYR A 55 -11.21 3.71 -38.33
C TYR A 55 -12.29 3.46 -39.38
N ASP A 56 -13.49 3.98 -39.12
CA ASP A 56 -14.55 4.10 -40.13
C ASP A 56 -14.12 5.04 -41.27
N HIS A 57 -14.87 5.02 -42.37
CA HIS A 57 -14.77 5.97 -43.48
C HIS A 57 -14.84 7.45 -43.02
N GLU A 58 -15.48 7.72 -41.88
CA GLU A 58 -15.55 9.04 -41.24
C GLU A 58 -14.38 9.36 -40.27
N LYS A 59 -13.32 8.55 -40.24
CA LYS A 59 -12.19 8.65 -39.27
C LYS A 59 -12.60 8.51 -37.80
N LYS A 60 -13.77 7.94 -37.51
CA LYS A 60 -14.18 7.56 -36.14
C LYS A 60 -13.65 6.16 -35.83
N ILE A 61 -13.21 5.92 -34.59
CA ILE A 61 -12.69 4.61 -34.18
C ILE A 61 -13.87 3.63 -34.06
N GLN A 62 -13.86 2.54 -34.83
CA GLN A 62 -14.86 1.48 -34.72
C GLN A 62 -14.40 0.39 -33.76
N HIS A 63 -13.17 -0.09 -33.93
CA HIS A 63 -12.59 -1.16 -33.14
C HIS A 63 -11.16 -0.81 -32.74
N VAL A 64 -10.77 -1.23 -31.54
CA VAL A 64 -9.42 -1.10 -31.01
C VAL A 64 -8.74 -2.45 -31.14
N LEU A 65 -7.55 -2.45 -31.75
CA LEU A 65 -6.75 -3.65 -31.94
C LEU A 65 -5.93 -3.88 -30.68
N LEU A 66 -6.31 -4.93 -29.96
CA LEU A 66 -5.69 -5.38 -28.73
C LEU A 66 -4.89 -6.65 -29.03
N LEU A 67 -3.57 -6.58 -28.86
CA LEU A 67 -2.72 -7.76 -28.94
C LEU A 67 -2.73 -8.45 -27.58
N GLU A 68 -3.25 -9.67 -27.53
CA GLU A 68 -3.16 -10.51 -26.33
C GLU A 68 -1.72 -10.96 -26.13
N GLU A 69 -1.12 -10.64 -24.97
CA GLU A 69 0.32 -10.84 -24.76
C GLU A 69 0.71 -12.34 -24.64
N LYS A 70 -0.24 -13.21 -24.24
CA LYS A 70 -0.02 -14.66 -24.11
C LYS A 70 -0.02 -15.39 -25.45
N ASP A 71 -1.07 -15.19 -26.25
CA ASP A 71 -1.27 -15.96 -27.49
C ASP A 71 -0.87 -15.19 -28.75
N LYS A 72 -0.46 -13.92 -28.60
CA LYS A 72 -0.19 -12.98 -29.71
C LYS A 72 -1.36 -12.86 -30.70
N ASN A 73 -2.56 -13.20 -30.25
CA ASN A 73 -3.77 -13.04 -31.04
C ASN A 73 -4.22 -11.58 -30.99
N MET A 74 -4.69 -11.08 -32.13
CA MET A 74 -5.30 -9.76 -32.19
C MET A 74 -6.79 -9.88 -31.90
N ALA A 75 -7.23 -9.26 -30.81
CA ALA A 75 -8.62 -9.08 -30.47
C ALA A 75 -9.10 -7.70 -30.95
N GLU A 76 -10.22 -7.68 -31.66
CA GLU A 76 -10.91 -6.45 -32.04
C GLU A 76 -11.98 -6.13 -30.99
N VAL A 77 -11.75 -5.07 -30.21
CA VAL A 77 -12.64 -4.70 -29.09
C VAL A 77 -13.28 -3.34 -29.35
N LYS A 78 -14.59 -3.24 -29.08
CA LYS A 78 -15.33 -1.97 -29.17
C LYS A 78 -14.98 -1.04 -28.02
N LEU A 79 -15.00 0.27 -28.26
CA LEU A 79 -14.72 1.31 -27.26
C LEU A 79 -15.47 1.17 -25.92
N PRO A 80 -16.78 0.83 -25.88
CA PRO A 80 -17.49 0.71 -24.61
C PRO A 80 -16.97 -0.42 -23.72
N ALA A 81 -16.51 -1.53 -24.31
CA ALA A 81 -15.95 -2.65 -23.57
C ALA A 81 -14.62 -2.30 -22.88
N LEU A 82 -13.88 -1.30 -23.39
CA LEU A 82 -12.64 -0.83 -22.78
C LEU A 82 -12.86 -0.12 -21.43
N VAL A 83 -14.08 0.39 -21.17
CA VAL A 83 -14.42 1.04 -19.90
C VAL A 83 -14.56 0.01 -18.77
N GLU A 84 -14.92 -1.22 -19.10
CA GLU A 84 -15.05 -2.31 -18.13
C GLU A 84 -13.68 -2.92 -17.77
N MET A 85 -12.67 -2.70 -18.62
CA MET A 85 -11.30 -3.18 -18.44
C MET A 85 -10.45 -2.22 -17.59
N LYS A 86 -9.54 -2.77 -16.77
CA LYS A 86 -8.52 -1.97 -16.10
C LYS A 86 -7.47 -1.51 -17.10
N CYS A 87 -7.10 -0.24 -17.04
CA CYS A 87 -6.15 0.36 -17.96
C CYS A 87 -4.81 0.69 -17.28
N GLU A 88 -3.70 0.62 -18.01
CA GLU A 88 -2.43 1.23 -17.62
C GLU A 88 -1.77 1.88 -18.82
N ILE A 89 -1.64 3.20 -18.78
CA ILE A 89 -0.93 3.99 -19.78
C ILE A 89 0.45 4.30 -19.20
N THR A 90 1.50 3.74 -19.80
CA THR A 90 2.87 4.11 -19.48
C THR A 90 3.44 4.99 -20.58
N HIS A 91 3.83 6.21 -20.21
CA HIS A 91 4.62 7.11 -21.05
C HIS A 91 6.09 6.92 -20.74
N PHE A 92 6.85 6.38 -21.69
CA PHE A 92 8.30 6.29 -21.59
C PHE A 92 8.93 7.59 -22.10
N LYS A 93 9.82 8.18 -21.28
CA LYS A 93 10.72 9.26 -21.65
C LYS A 93 12.15 8.82 -21.31
N LYS A 94 13.14 9.33 -22.03
CA LYS A 94 14.59 9.02 -21.92
C LYS A 94 15.09 8.65 -20.50
N ASN A 95 14.72 9.42 -19.47
CA ASN A 95 15.18 9.19 -18.08
C ASN A 95 14.04 8.90 -17.07
N SER A 96 12.80 8.69 -17.52
CA SER A 96 11.68 8.44 -16.60
C SER A 96 10.46 7.84 -17.29
N SER A 97 9.80 6.89 -16.63
CA SER A 97 8.45 6.48 -17.01
C SER A 97 7.39 7.20 -16.15
N SER A 98 6.30 7.63 -16.78
CA SER A 98 5.08 8.05 -16.10
C SER A 98 4.03 6.98 -16.31
N VAL A 99 3.36 6.58 -15.23
CA VAL A 99 2.28 5.58 -15.31
C VAL A 99 0.99 6.19 -14.83
N TYR A 100 -0.05 5.99 -15.63
CA TYR A 100 -1.40 6.46 -15.40
C TYR A 100 -2.34 5.25 -15.41
N TYR A 101 -3.16 5.11 -14.37
CA TYR A 101 -4.06 3.96 -14.22
C TYR A 101 -5.41 4.17 -14.90
N ASN A 102 -5.77 5.41 -15.23
CA ASN A 102 -7.03 5.75 -15.90
C ASN A 102 -6.78 6.78 -17.00
N ILE A 103 -7.58 6.73 -18.07
CA ILE A 103 -7.50 7.71 -19.17
C ILE A 103 -7.78 9.15 -18.69
N ILE A 104 -8.66 9.30 -17.68
CA ILE A 104 -8.95 10.60 -17.05
C ILE A 104 -7.69 11.18 -16.40
N SER A 105 -6.94 10.35 -15.66
CA SER A 105 -5.72 10.80 -14.98
C SER A 105 -4.64 11.24 -15.97
N PHE A 106 -4.55 10.53 -17.11
CA PHE A 106 -3.68 10.92 -18.22
C PHE A 106 -4.12 12.23 -18.87
N GLY A 107 -5.42 12.36 -19.18
CA GLY A 107 -5.99 13.56 -19.79
C GLY A 107 -5.77 14.80 -18.92
N LEU A 108 -6.07 14.70 -17.62
CA LEU A 108 -5.85 15.78 -16.66
C LEU A 108 -4.38 16.19 -16.60
N ASP A 109 -3.43 15.26 -16.55
CA ASP A 109 -2.01 15.61 -16.55
C ASP A 109 -1.57 16.27 -17.87
N ARG A 110 -2.09 15.79 -19.01
CA ARG A 110 -1.76 16.36 -20.31
C ARG A 110 -2.23 17.81 -20.45
N TYR A 111 -3.43 18.13 -19.96
CA TYR A 111 -3.98 19.50 -20.03
C TYR A 111 -3.40 20.42 -18.98
N THR A 112 -3.30 19.95 -17.73
CA THR A 112 -2.99 20.82 -16.59
C THR A 112 -1.51 20.85 -16.24
N LYS A 113 -0.72 19.87 -16.70
CA LYS A 113 0.69 19.64 -16.29
C LYS A 113 0.87 19.56 -14.76
N LEU A 114 -0.20 19.38 -13.98
CA LEU A 114 -0.17 19.44 -12.52
C LEU A 114 0.60 18.26 -11.89
N PHE A 115 0.66 17.10 -12.55
CA PHE A 115 1.49 16.01 -12.00
C PHE A 115 2.98 16.26 -12.21
N PHE A 116 3.40 17.08 -13.18
CA PHE A 116 4.80 17.50 -13.28
C PHE A 116 5.21 18.32 -12.06
N LEU A 117 4.36 19.27 -11.63
CA LEU A 117 4.58 20.07 -10.43
C LEU A 117 4.58 19.19 -9.16
N LYS A 118 3.61 18.28 -9.03
CA LYS A 118 3.57 17.29 -7.94
C LYS A 118 4.83 16.41 -7.92
N ARG A 119 5.37 16.04 -9.08
CA ARG A 119 6.58 15.20 -9.21
C ARG A 119 7.85 15.98 -8.86
N THR A 120 7.93 17.28 -9.18
CA THR A 120 9.01 18.16 -8.72
C THR A 120 8.97 18.35 -7.20
N ILE A 121 7.79 18.56 -6.62
CA ILE A 121 7.60 18.66 -5.17
C ILE A 121 7.94 17.34 -4.49
N SER A 122 7.54 16.21 -5.07
CA SER A 122 7.84 14.88 -4.52
C SER A 122 9.34 14.53 -4.59
N ARG A 123 10.09 15.10 -5.54
CA ARG A 123 11.56 15.03 -5.58
C ARG A 123 12.21 15.88 -4.47
N GLY A 124 11.64 17.05 -4.14
CA GLY A 124 12.08 17.85 -2.99
C GLY A 124 11.81 17.20 -1.63
N LYS A 125 10.74 16.40 -1.51
CA LYS A 125 10.43 15.64 -0.29
C LYS A 125 11.38 14.46 -0.01
N GLY A 126 12.22 14.07 -0.97
CA GLY A 126 13.21 13.00 -0.80
C GLY A 126 14.23 13.25 0.30
N GLY A 127 14.44 14.52 0.71
CA GLY A 127 15.29 14.87 1.85
C GLY A 127 14.59 14.86 3.22
N VAL A 128 13.25 14.88 3.26
CA VAL A 128 12.48 15.05 4.52
C VAL A 128 11.73 13.78 4.91
N ILE A 129 11.42 12.89 3.95
CA ILE A 129 10.71 11.64 4.22
C ILE A 129 11.59 10.64 4.98
N SER A 130 12.92 10.70 4.89
CA SER A 130 13.81 9.79 5.64
C SER A 130 13.67 9.91 7.17
N LEU A 131 13.27 11.07 7.68
CA LEU A 131 13.04 11.29 9.12
C LEU A 131 11.69 10.77 9.62
N VAL A 132 10.70 10.59 8.74
CA VAL A 132 9.35 10.09 9.07
C VAL A 132 9.21 8.59 8.81
N THR A 133 10.22 7.96 8.19
CA THR A 133 10.25 6.54 7.81
C THR A 133 10.82 5.64 8.91
N SER A 134 10.81 6.07 10.18
CA SER A 134 11.23 5.21 11.31
C SER A 134 10.23 4.06 11.59
N ASN A 135 8.99 4.15 11.10
CA ASN A 135 7.96 3.14 11.30
C ASN A 135 7.90 2.03 10.23
N THR A 136 8.64 2.11 9.11
CA THR A 136 8.67 1.00 8.12
C THR A 136 9.60 -0.13 8.53
N LEU A 137 10.54 0.14 9.45
CA LEU A 137 11.41 -0.88 10.01
C LEU A 137 10.58 -1.95 10.74
N SER A 138 9.57 -1.58 11.53
CA SER A 138 8.70 -2.56 12.21
C SER A 138 7.79 -3.33 11.24
N LEU A 139 7.36 -2.68 10.15
CA LEU A 139 6.50 -3.28 9.12
C LEU A 139 7.24 -4.41 8.36
N SER A 140 8.53 -4.21 8.10
CA SER A 140 9.39 -5.16 7.40
C SER A 140 9.76 -6.42 8.21
N HIS A 141 9.45 -6.43 9.50
CA HIS A 141 9.78 -7.51 10.42
C HIS A 141 8.61 -8.47 10.66
N ASN A 142 7.43 -8.16 10.12
CA ASN A 142 6.22 -8.90 10.41
C ASN A 142 5.69 -9.58 9.13
N ARG A 143 5.60 -10.91 9.18
CA ARG A 143 5.07 -11.76 8.10
C ARG A 143 3.72 -11.27 7.58
N CYS A 144 2.78 -10.98 8.48
CA CYS A 144 1.43 -10.56 8.10
C CYS A 144 1.40 -9.16 7.48
N ALA A 145 2.34 -8.28 7.87
CA ALA A 145 2.44 -6.96 7.28
C ALA A 145 2.98 -7.02 5.84
N ILE A 146 4.00 -7.85 5.59
CA ILE A 146 4.51 -8.11 4.24
C ILE A 146 3.41 -8.74 3.38
N LEU A 147 2.72 -9.75 3.90
CA LEU A 147 1.62 -10.43 3.19
C LEU A 147 0.50 -9.45 2.83
N LYS A 148 0.10 -8.56 3.75
CA LYS A 148 -0.92 -7.52 3.50
C LYS A 148 -0.49 -6.54 2.42
N ILE A 149 0.77 -6.13 2.41
CA ILE A 149 1.31 -5.25 1.38
C ILE A 149 1.32 -5.95 0.02
N MET A 150 1.81 -7.20 -0.04
CA MET A 150 1.79 -8.01 -1.26
C MET A 150 0.36 -8.21 -1.77
N LEU A 151 -0.60 -8.54 -0.90
CA LEU A 151 -2.01 -8.70 -1.26
C LEU A 151 -2.61 -7.42 -1.82
N ASN A 152 -2.34 -6.27 -1.18
CA ASN A 152 -2.82 -4.98 -1.68
C ASN A 152 -2.23 -4.64 -3.05
N GLU A 153 -0.94 -4.90 -3.26
CA GLU A 153 -0.31 -4.69 -4.58
C GLU A 153 -0.77 -5.70 -5.61
N HIS A 154 -1.10 -6.92 -5.19
CA HIS A 154 -1.72 -7.92 -6.05
C HIS A 154 -3.10 -7.45 -6.45
N ILE A 155 -4.01 -7.08 -5.54
CA ILE A 155 -5.37 -6.59 -5.89
C ILE A 155 -5.33 -5.36 -6.82
N LYS A 156 -4.32 -4.49 -6.65
CA LYS A 156 -4.13 -3.32 -7.51
C LYS A 156 -3.68 -3.65 -8.94
N LEU A 157 -3.40 -4.92 -9.27
CA LEU A 157 -2.91 -5.45 -10.56
C LEU A 157 -2.65 -4.37 -11.62
N ARG A 158 -1.38 -3.97 -11.73
CA ARG A 158 -0.92 -3.17 -12.87
C ARG A 158 -1.22 -3.90 -14.16
N ALA A 159 -1.96 -3.29 -15.09
CA ALA A 159 -2.31 -3.92 -16.36
C ALA A 159 -1.05 -4.30 -17.17
N GLY A 160 0.07 -3.60 -17.02
CA GLY A 160 1.35 -3.88 -17.68
C GLY A 160 2.27 -4.89 -16.97
N ARG A 161 1.81 -5.60 -15.92
CA ARG A 161 2.63 -6.60 -15.22
C ARG A 161 2.43 -7.99 -15.83
N ARG A 162 3.51 -8.54 -16.42
CA ARG A 162 3.51 -9.84 -17.12
C ARG A 162 3.15 -11.04 -16.26
N THR A 163 3.43 -10.98 -14.96
CA THR A 163 3.17 -12.06 -14.01
C THR A 163 2.40 -11.53 -12.81
N ASN A 164 1.50 -12.35 -12.30
CA ASN A 164 0.77 -12.05 -11.06
C ASN A 164 1.59 -12.32 -9.79
N GLY A 165 2.77 -12.92 -9.95
CA GLY A 165 3.70 -13.19 -8.87
C GLY A 165 4.68 -12.05 -8.61
N PHE A 166 5.44 -12.19 -7.53
CA PHE A 166 6.40 -11.20 -7.05
C PHE A 166 7.77 -11.87 -6.91
N SER A 167 8.80 -11.27 -7.48
CA SER A 167 10.18 -11.65 -7.14
C SER A 167 10.59 -11.06 -5.78
N GLU A 168 11.63 -11.61 -5.15
CA GLU A 168 12.22 -11.07 -3.92
C GLU A 168 12.53 -9.56 -4.06
N GLN A 169 13.03 -9.15 -5.23
CA GLN A 169 13.36 -7.75 -5.53
C GLN A 169 12.11 -6.87 -5.66
N ASP A 170 11.03 -7.41 -6.24
CA ASP A 170 9.75 -6.70 -6.34
C ASP A 170 9.22 -6.41 -4.95
N VAL A 171 9.19 -7.42 -4.06
CA VAL A 171 8.72 -7.26 -2.68
C VAL A 171 9.55 -6.19 -1.95
N LEU A 172 10.86 -6.23 -2.11
CA LEU A 172 11.77 -5.25 -1.53
C LEU A 172 11.49 -3.82 -2.02
N SER A 173 11.23 -3.67 -3.32
CA SER A 173 10.90 -2.39 -3.94
C SER A 173 9.52 -1.86 -3.51
N ILE A 174 8.60 -2.75 -3.17
CA ILE A 174 7.27 -2.40 -2.67
C ILE A 174 7.36 -1.90 -1.22
N ILE A 175 8.13 -2.57 -0.37
CA ILE A 175 8.26 -2.21 1.06
C ILE A 175 9.01 -0.88 1.23
N HIS A 176 10.09 -0.66 0.47
CA HIS A 176 11.03 0.45 0.70
C HIS A 176 11.15 1.43 -0.46
N GLY A 177 10.41 1.22 -1.54
CA GLY A 177 10.47 2.04 -2.74
C GLY A 177 11.66 1.71 -3.65
N ARG A 178 11.72 2.38 -4.82
CA ARG A 178 12.69 2.09 -5.89
C ARG A 178 14.16 2.34 -5.53
N LEU A 179 14.44 3.11 -4.48
CA LEU A 179 15.80 3.46 -4.05
C LEU A 179 16.25 2.71 -2.79
N TRP A 180 15.57 1.61 -2.44
CA TRP A 180 15.88 0.80 -1.27
C TRP A 180 17.37 0.42 -1.18
N TYR A 181 18.00 0.15 -2.33
CA TYR A 181 19.42 -0.20 -2.43
C TYR A 181 20.39 0.89 -1.93
N LYS A 182 19.94 2.15 -1.81
CA LYS A 182 20.75 3.26 -1.28
C LYS A 182 20.60 3.44 0.23
N HIS A 183 19.51 2.94 0.80
CA HIS A 183 19.12 3.22 2.19
C HIS A 183 19.25 2.00 3.10
N ILE A 184 19.27 0.79 2.54
CA ILE A 184 19.31 -0.47 3.29
C ILE A 184 20.63 -1.16 3.00
N ARG A 185 21.58 -1.01 3.92
CA ARG A 185 22.97 -1.46 3.78
C ARG A 185 23.22 -2.91 4.19
N GLN A 186 22.21 -3.78 4.28
CA GLN A 186 22.37 -5.08 4.94
C GLN A 186 21.89 -6.24 4.08
N GLU A 187 22.85 -7.09 3.65
CA GLU A 187 22.59 -8.46 3.20
C GLU A 187 21.70 -9.22 4.20
N GLU A 188 21.86 -8.94 5.49
CA GLU A 188 21.03 -9.48 6.57
C GLU A 188 19.53 -9.24 6.35
N TYR A 189 19.15 -8.08 5.80
CA TYR A 189 17.74 -7.77 5.54
C TYR A 189 17.18 -8.58 4.38
N LYS A 190 18.00 -8.81 3.34
CA LYS A 190 17.63 -9.68 2.22
C LYS A 190 17.43 -11.12 2.67
N VAL A 191 18.38 -11.64 3.45
CA VAL A 191 18.30 -12.98 4.05
C VAL A 191 17.03 -13.09 4.92
N LYS A 192 16.76 -12.07 5.74
CA LYS A 192 15.56 -12.04 6.58
C LYS A 192 14.28 -12.00 5.76
N LEU A 193 14.20 -11.17 4.72
CA LEU A 193 13.03 -11.13 3.84
C LEU A 193 12.80 -12.49 3.18
N ARG A 194 13.86 -13.13 2.69
CA ARG A 194 13.77 -14.46 2.10
C ARG A 194 13.21 -15.47 3.08
N LEU A 195 13.76 -15.55 4.29
CA LEU A 195 13.25 -16.43 5.34
C LEU A 195 11.77 -16.13 5.67
N LEU A 196 11.36 -14.87 5.67
CA LEU A 196 9.95 -14.50 5.88
C LEU A 196 9.06 -14.98 4.72
N LEU A 197 9.50 -14.83 3.47
CA LEU A 197 8.77 -15.31 2.29
C LEU A 197 8.68 -16.85 2.27
N GLU A 198 9.78 -17.55 2.53
CA GLU A 198 9.81 -19.01 2.69
C GLU A 198 8.82 -19.46 3.79
N SER A 199 8.80 -18.76 4.92
CA SER A 199 7.90 -19.09 6.01
C SER A 199 6.41 -18.91 5.65
N LEU A 200 6.09 -17.98 4.74
CA LEU A 200 4.75 -17.78 4.19
C LEU A 200 4.39 -18.83 3.14
N VAL A 201 5.39 -19.37 2.42
CA VAL A 201 5.21 -20.52 1.53
C VAL A 201 4.90 -21.78 2.35
N ILE A 202 5.62 -22.01 3.45
CA ILE A 202 5.39 -23.16 4.35
C ILE A 202 3.97 -23.15 4.93
N THR A 203 3.45 -21.98 5.30
CA THR A 203 2.07 -21.87 5.80
C THR A 203 1.03 -21.92 4.71
N GLY A 204 1.41 -21.93 3.43
CA GLY A 204 0.51 -21.94 2.28
C GLY A 204 -0.18 -20.60 2.02
N ASP A 205 0.32 -19.51 2.60
CA ASP A 205 -0.14 -18.15 2.31
C ASP A 205 0.41 -17.68 0.95
N LEU A 206 1.58 -18.19 0.58
CA LEU A 206 2.21 -18.01 -0.72
C LEU A 206 2.49 -19.38 -1.35
N SER A 207 2.66 -19.41 -2.68
CA SER A 207 3.31 -20.52 -3.39
C SER A 207 4.50 -20.00 -4.16
N GLU A 208 5.58 -20.78 -4.22
CA GLU A 208 6.78 -20.42 -4.96
C GLU A 208 6.93 -21.29 -6.21
N SER A 209 7.20 -20.66 -7.35
CA SER A 209 7.61 -21.34 -8.59
C SER A 209 8.71 -20.51 -9.24
N ASP A 210 9.84 -21.14 -9.57
CA ASP A 210 10.98 -20.50 -10.27
C ASP A 210 11.47 -19.19 -9.63
N GLY A 211 11.45 -19.10 -8.29
CA GLY A 211 11.85 -17.90 -7.54
C GLY A 211 10.84 -16.75 -7.60
N ILE A 212 9.61 -17.03 -8.05
CA ILE A 212 8.48 -16.11 -8.06
C ILE A 212 7.45 -16.56 -7.03
N TYR A 213 7.04 -15.64 -6.17
CA TYR A 213 6.05 -15.87 -5.12
C TYR A 213 4.66 -15.44 -5.59
N TYR A 214 3.69 -16.34 -5.51
CA TYR A 214 2.29 -16.12 -5.86
C TYR A 214 1.43 -16.13 -4.62
N ILE A 215 0.45 -15.22 -4.57
CA ILE A 215 -0.47 -15.11 -3.44
C ILE A 215 -1.56 -16.16 -3.56
N GLN A 216 -1.82 -16.87 -2.46
CA GLN A 216 -2.84 -17.91 -2.38
C GLN A 216 -4.09 -17.40 -1.65
N GLY A 217 -5.25 -18.00 -1.91
CA GLY A 217 -6.51 -17.59 -1.24
C GLY A 217 -6.46 -17.68 0.29
N LYS A 218 -5.64 -18.59 0.83
CA LYS A 218 -5.38 -18.71 2.27
C LYS A 218 -4.83 -17.43 2.90
N SER A 219 -4.08 -16.63 2.15
CA SER A 219 -3.50 -15.37 2.65
C SER A 219 -4.55 -14.38 3.17
N ILE A 220 -5.76 -14.38 2.58
CA ILE A 220 -6.86 -13.52 3.00
C ILE A 220 -7.30 -13.90 4.42
N ASN A 221 -7.49 -15.21 4.68
CA ASN A 221 -7.89 -15.69 6.00
C ASN A 221 -6.83 -15.34 7.05
N THR A 222 -5.56 -15.59 6.74
CA THR A 222 -4.43 -15.27 7.64
C THR A 222 -4.38 -13.78 7.97
N ILE A 223 -4.65 -12.89 7.01
CA ILE A 223 -4.71 -11.44 7.26
C ILE A 223 -5.91 -11.07 8.14
N VAL A 224 -7.09 -11.64 7.88
CA VAL A 224 -8.30 -11.36 8.67
C VAL A 224 -8.13 -11.82 10.11
N ASP A 225 -7.59 -13.03 10.31
CA ASP A 225 -7.31 -13.58 11.64
C ASP A 225 -6.29 -12.72 12.39
N TYR A 226 -5.23 -12.29 11.72
CA TYR A 226 -4.24 -11.38 12.29
C TYR A 226 -4.83 -10.02 12.68
N GLU A 227 -5.72 -9.45 11.86
CA GLU A 227 -6.41 -8.19 12.19
C GLU A 227 -7.34 -8.35 13.39
N LYS A 228 -8.02 -9.49 13.49
CA LYS A 228 -8.84 -9.84 14.63
C LYS A 228 -7.99 -9.95 15.90
N GLU A 229 -6.87 -10.67 15.86
CA GLU A 229 -5.95 -10.79 17.00
C GLU A 229 -5.37 -9.45 17.43
N LEU A 230 -4.99 -8.59 16.49
CA LEU A 230 -4.55 -7.23 16.79
C LEU A 230 -5.64 -6.41 17.49
N SER A 231 -6.89 -6.53 17.04
CA SER A 231 -8.02 -5.83 17.66
C SER A 231 -8.26 -6.31 19.08
N LEU A 232 -8.21 -7.63 19.30
CA LEU A 232 -8.35 -8.26 20.61
C LEU A 232 -7.22 -7.86 21.55
N SER A 233 -5.97 -7.89 21.07
CA SER A 233 -4.79 -7.51 21.85
C SER A 233 -4.86 -6.04 22.28
N LYS A 234 -5.28 -5.14 21.38
CA LYS A 234 -5.50 -3.72 21.72
C LYS A 234 -6.60 -3.55 22.77
N HIS A 235 -7.68 -4.31 22.63
CA HIS A 235 -8.77 -4.28 23.59
C HIS A 235 -8.32 -4.79 24.97
N GLN A 236 -7.61 -5.92 25.01
CA GLN A 236 -7.04 -6.49 26.24
C GLN A 236 -6.06 -5.52 26.90
N ALA A 237 -5.17 -4.88 26.15
CA ALA A 237 -4.25 -3.88 26.69
C ALA A 237 -5.00 -2.67 27.31
N LYS A 238 -6.09 -2.22 26.67
CA LYS A 238 -6.94 -1.15 27.21
C LYS A 238 -7.64 -1.60 28.49
N VAL A 239 -8.17 -2.82 28.53
CA VAL A 239 -8.80 -3.39 29.72
C VAL A 239 -7.79 -3.55 30.85
N GLN A 240 -6.61 -4.09 30.56
CA GLN A 240 -5.53 -4.28 31.54
C GLN A 240 -5.07 -2.94 32.13
N ASN A 241 -4.91 -1.90 31.31
CA ASN A 241 -4.58 -0.56 31.80
C ASN A 241 -5.69 0.02 32.71
N ASN A 242 -6.96 -0.23 32.37
CA ASN A 242 -8.06 0.18 33.23
C ASN A 242 -8.08 -0.59 34.55
N ILE A 243 -7.82 -1.90 34.52
CA ILE A 243 -7.68 -2.73 35.74
C ILE A 243 -6.55 -2.20 36.60
N LEU A 244 -5.37 -1.95 36.04
CA LEU A 244 -4.22 -1.39 36.77
C LEU A 244 -4.59 -0.07 37.47
N ARG A 245 -5.28 0.84 36.76
CA ARG A 245 -5.77 2.10 37.36
C ARG A 245 -6.71 1.85 38.54
N LEU A 246 -7.67 0.93 38.40
CA LEU A 246 -8.59 0.58 39.48
C LEU A 246 -7.89 -0.09 40.66
N THR A 247 -6.94 -1.00 40.40
CA THR A 247 -6.14 -1.66 41.44
C THR A 247 -5.31 -0.65 42.23
N ILE A 248 -4.73 0.36 41.57
CA ILE A 248 -4.01 1.45 42.27
C ILE A 248 -4.95 2.24 43.19
N VAL A 249 -6.15 2.58 42.73
CA VAL A 249 -7.14 3.29 43.56
C VAL A 249 -7.58 2.43 44.75
N LEU A 250 -7.86 1.14 44.52
CA LEU A 250 -8.31 0.24 45.56
C LEU A 250 -7.22 -0.01 46.62
N THR A 251 -5.98 -0.22 46.19
CA THR A 251 -4.83 -0.40 47.09
C THR A 251 -4.56 0.87 47.91
N ALA A 252 -4.70 2.05 47.32
CA ALA A 252 -4.60 3.31 48.06
C ALA A 252 -5.70 3.45 49.13
N LEU A 253 -6.95 3.11 48.79
CA LEU A 253 -8.07 3.13 49.75
C LEU A 253 -7.85 2.14 50.91
N LEU A 254 -7.42 0.91 50.61
CA LEU A 254 -7.09 -0.09 51.62
C LEU A 254 -5.96 0.37 52.54
N ALA A 255 -4.91 1.00 51.98
CA ALA A 255 -3.82 1.55 52.77
C ALA A 255 -4.29 2.64 53.74
N ILE A 256 -5.21 3.52 53.31
CA ILE A 256 -5.82 4.55 54.17
C ILE A 256 -6.61 3.90 55.31
N ILE A 257 -7.42 2.87 55.02
CA ILE A 257 -8.19 2.16 56.05
C ILE A 257 -7.27 1.50 57.07
N ILE A 258 -6.20 0.82 56.62
CA ILE A 258 -5.22 0.19 57.50
C ILE A 258 -4.51 1.23 58.38
N LEU A 259 -4.12 2.37 57.82
CA LEU A 259 -3.54 3.48 58.58
C LEU A 259 -4.49 4.01 59.66
N MET A 260 -5.78 4.16 59.32
CA MET A 260 -6.80 4.62 60.26
C MET A 260 -6.98 3.63 61.44
N LEU A 261 -7.01 2.32 61.15
CA LEU A 261 -7.10 1.28 62.17
C LEU A 261 -5.86 1.27 63.09
N LEU A 262 -4.67 1.43 62.54
CA LEU A 262 -3.42 1.49 63.31
C LEU A 262 -3.34 2.73 64.22
N ALA A 263 -3.90 3.85 63.77
CA ALA A 263 -3.99 5.07 64.56
C ALA A 263 -5.00 4.95 65.71
N LEU A 264 -6.17 4.35 65.45
CA LEU A 264 -7.16 4.04 66.49
C LEU A 264 -6.58 3.11 67.56
N ALA A 265 -5.70 2.19 67.18
CA ALA A 265 -4.99 1.31 68.11
C ALA A 265 -3.88 2.00 68.92
N GLY A 266 -3.60 3.30 68.66
CA GLY A 266 -2.56 4.06 69.36
C GLY A 266 -1.12 3.67 68.99
N VAL A 267 -0.94 2.89 67.92
CA VAL A 267 0.38 2.39 67.48
C VAL A 267 1.09 3.43 66.59
N VAL A 268 0.34 4.33 65.94
CA VAL A 268 0.85 5.27 64.94
C VAL A 268 0.32 6.68 65.18
N ASP A 269 1.22 7.66 65.29
CA ASP A 269 0.89 9.09 65.29
C ASP A 269 0.65 9.62 63.86
N LEU A 270 -0.59 10.02 63.58
CA LEU A 270 -1.00 10.52 62.26
C LEU A 270 -0.20 11.75 61.81
N GLU A 271 0.14 12.63 62.75
CA GLU A 271 0.89 13.87 62.48
C GLU A 271 2.30 13.59 61.92
N ASN A 272 2.97 12.58 62.47
CA ASN A 272 4.33 12.21 62.09
C ASN A 272 4.38 11.43 60.76
N VAL A 273 3.31 10.72 60.41
CA VAL A 273 3.17 10.08 59.09
C VAL A 273 2.83 11.10 58.01
N TRP A 274 1.95 12.06 58.32
CA TRP A 274 1.52 13.09 57.37
C TRP A 274 2.67 14.01 56.95
N SER A 275 3.55 14.39 57.88
CA SER A 275 4.76 15.18 57.58
C SER A 275 5.70 14.47 56.61
N LYS A 276 5.96 13.16 56.82
CA LYS A 276 6.80 12.34 55.93
C LYS A 276 6.19 12.13 54.55
N VAL A 277 4.86 12.02 54.43
CA VAL A 277 4.19 11.89 53.12
C VAL A 277 4.26 13.19 52.32
N LEU A 278 4.14 14.34 52.99
CA LEU A 278 4.29 15.67 52.35
C LEU A 278 5.71 15.91 51.82
N GLU A 279 6.74 15.39 52.49
CA GLU A 279 8.13 15.47 52.02
C GLU A 279 8.38 14.71 50.71
N ILE A 280 7.63 13.63 50.44
CA ILE A 280 7.84 12.75 49.28
C ILE A 280 7.33 13.37 47.95
N LYS A 281 6.74 14.57 47.95
CA LYS A 281 6.16 15.23 46.75
C LYS A 281 5.31 14.28 45.87
N PRO A 282 4.29 13.62 46.42
CA PRO A 282 3.52 12.56 45.73
C PRO A 282 2.81 13.02 44.44
N VAL A 283 2.53 14.33 44.31
CA VAL A 283 1.87 14.93 43.14
C VAL A 283 2.68 14.74 41.85
N ARG A 284 4.02 14.71 41.93
CA ARG A 284 4.89 14.51 40.76
C ARG A 284 4.85 13.07 40.24
N PHE A 285 4.52 12.11 41.12
CA PHE A 285 4.36 10.71 40.76
C PHE A 285 2.99 10.46 40.13
N LEU A 286 1.91 11.07 40.68
CA LEU A 286 0.55 10.95 40.14
C LEU A 286 0.36 11.61 38.77
N MET A 287 0.99 12.77 38.51
CA MET A 287 0.90 13.45 37.19
C MET A 287 1.59 12.69 36.04
N LYS A 288 2.46 11.72 36.32
CA LYS A 288 3.15 10.93 35.29
C LYS A 288 2.29 9.77 34.73
N PHE A 289 1.11 9.53 35.30
CA PHE A 289 0.23 8.40 34.96
C PHE A 289 -1.14 8.81 34.38
N ILE A 290 -1.41 10.12 34.24
CA ILE A 290 -2.53 10.69 33.45
C ILE A 290 -2.05 10.87 32.02
#